data_AF-A0A7S3IR50-F1
#
_entry.id   AF-A0A7S3IR50-F1
#
_cell.length_a   1.000
_cell.length_b   1.000
_cell.length_c   1.000
_cell.angle_alpha   90.00
_cell.angle_beta   90.00
_cell.angle_gamma   90.00
#
_symmetry.space_group_name_H-M   'P 1'
#
loop_
_entity.id
_entity.type
_entity.pdbx_description
1 polymer ?
#
loop_
_entity_poly.entity_id
_entity_poly.type
_entity_poly.pdbx_seq_one_letter_code
_entity_poly.pdbx_strand_id
1 'polypeptide(L)'
;QTAGQFWAFMPSERAFLTSAFQGMSIATVFAFFVLLLATGNIIQAFISLLCVAVIIVSVLAIMYFQGWEIGISESISMVILIGFSVDYCVHLSADFMHSAHPQRGNKMQQAYQEMGISIFSGAITTFGSGVFLFMGQ
;
A
#
# COMPACT_ATOMS: atom_id res chain seq x y z
N GLN A 1 9.52 -37.23 17.64
CA GLN A 1 10.51 -36.60 16.74
C GLN A 1 10.04 -35.22 16.23
N THR A 2 9.16 -34.53 16.96
CA THR A 2 8.54 -33.26 16.53
C THR A 2 9.26 -32.02 17.06
N ALA A 3 9.97 -32.09 18.19
CA ALA A 3 10.63 -30.93 18.81
C ALA A 3 11.75 -30.29 17.97
N GLY A 4 12.52 -31.09 17.22
CA GLY A 4 13.61 -30.59 16.37
C GLY A 4 13.11 -29.80 15.14
N GLN A 5 11.95 -30.18 14.59
CA GLN A 5 11.32 -29.45 13.49
C GLN A 5 10.73 -28.12 13.96
N PHE A 6 10.07 -28.09 15.13
CA PHE A 6 9.62 -26.82 15.73
C PHE A 6 10.79 -25.88 16.04
N TRP A 7 11.92 -26.42 16.52
CA TRP A 7 13.12 -25.61 16.80
C TRP A 7 13.80 -25.07 15.54
N ALA A 8 13.67 -25.76 14.40
CA ALA A 8 14.15 -25.28 13.10
C ALA A 8 13.18 -24.29 12.41
N PHE A 9 11.86 -24.41 12.66
CA PHE A 9 10.83 -23.50 12.14
C PHE A 9 10.75 -22.17 12.91
N MET A 10 10.97 -22.18 14.23
CA MET A 10 10.93 -20.97 15.06
C MET A 10 11.92 -19.87 14.61
N PRO A 11 13.19 -20.18 14.24
CA PRO A 11 14.13 -19.16 13.77
C PRO A 11 13.80 -18.66 12.36
N SER A 12 13.23 -19.48 11.47
CA SER A 12 12.83 -19.02 10.14
C SER A 12 11.62 -18.09 10.22
N GLU A 13 10.60 -18.43 11.02
CA GLU A 13 9.43 -17.59 11.27
C GLU A 13 9.80 -16.21 11.84
N ARG A 14 10.68 -16.18 12.85
CA ARG A 14 11.22 -14.93 13.43
C ARG A 14 12.02 -14.11 12.40
N ALA A 15 12.80 -14.78 11.55
CA ALA A 15 13.57 -14.12 10.49
C ALA A 15 12.64 -13.51 9.42
N PHE A 16 11.51 -14.16 9.11
CA PHE A 16 10.51 -13.62 8.17
C PHE A 16 9.81 -12.39 8.73
N LEU A 17 9.33 -12.44 9.98
CA LEU A 17 8.73 -11.27 10.63
C LEU A 17 9.70 -10.09 10.65
N THR A 18 10.95 -10.34 11.03
CA THR A 18 11.99 -9.30 11.08
C THR A 18 12.24 -8.70 9.70
N SER A 19 12.36 -9.54 8.67
CA SER A 19 12.57 -9.09 7.29
C SER A 19 11.35 -8.34 6.73
N ALA A 20 10.13 -8.73 7.11
CA ALA A 20 8.89 -8.07 6.72
C ALA A 20 8.79 -6.66 7.31
N PHE A 21 9.02 -6.51 8.62
CA PHE A 21 9.05 -5.20 9.27
C PHE A 21 10.18 -4.32 8.74
N GLN A 22 11.35 -4.90 8.49
CA GLN A 22 12.48 -4.18 7.91
C GLN A 22 12.17 -3.72 6.47
N GLY A 23 11.55 -4.58 5.64
CA GLY A 23 11.10 -4.23 4.30
C GLY A 23 10.03 -3.13 4.30
N MET A 24 9.01 -3.23 5.15
CA MET A 24 7.98 -2.21 5.28
C MET A 24 8.52 -0.86 5.72
N SER A 25 9.42 -0.85 6.70
CA SER A 25 10.04 0.39 7.19
C SER A 25 10.91 1.05 6.11
N ILE A 26 11.76 0.29 5.42
CA ILE A 26 12.57 0.80 4.31
C ILE A 26 11.67 1.33 3.18
N ALA A 27 10.64 0.57 2.79
CA ALA A 27 9.70 0.98 1.74
C ALA A 27 8.95 2.28 2.11
N THR A 28 8.50 2.40 3.36
CA THR A 28 7.78 3.60 3.84
C THR A 28 8.69 4.83 3.85
N VAL A 29 9.94 4.70 4.32
CA VAL A 29 10.91 5.80 4.32
C VAL A 29 11.27 6.19 2.89
N PHE A 30 11.55 5.21 2.03
CA PHE A 30 11.85 5.46 0.62
C PHE A 30 10.68 6.16 -0.09
N ALA A 31 9.45 5.68 0.13
CA ALA A 31 8.24 6.31 -0.39
C ALA A 31 8.09 7.76 0.06
N PHE A 32 8.37 8.08 1.33
CA PHE A 32 8.34 9.45 1.83
C PHE A 32 9.31 10.36 1.07
N PHE A 33 10.53 9.91 0.81
CA PHE A 33 11.50 10.70 0.03
C PHE A 33 11.06 10.89 -1.42
N VAL A 34 10.56 9.83 -2.07
CA VAL A 34 10.05 9.92 -3.45
C VAL A 34 8.88 10.90 -3.54
N LEU A 35 7.93 10.83 -2.60
CA LEU A 35 6.79 11.76 -2.52
C LEU A 35 7.25 13.20 -2.29
N LEU A 36 8.22 13.41 -1.40
CA LEU A 36 8.76 14.74 -1.11
C LEU A 36 9.42 15.36 -2.35
N LEU A 37 10.19 14.57 -3.10
CA LEU A 37 10.85 15.00 -4.33
C LEU A 37 9.84 15.22 -5.48
N ALA A 38 8.87 14.32 -5.64
CA ALA A 38 7.91 14.38 -6.74
C ALA A 38 6.91 15.54 -6.60
N THR A 39 6.43 15.79 -5.39
CA THR A 39 5.36 16.77 -5.17
C THR A 39 5.87 18.18 -4.94
N GLY A 40 7.08 18.36 -4.39
CA GLY A 40 7.65 19.68 -4.07
C GLY A 40 6.86 20.50 -3.03
N ASN A 41 5.79 19.94 -2.48
CA ASN A 41 4.90 20.55 -1.49
C ASN A 41 4.77 19.64 -0.26
N ILE A 42 5.35 20.09 0.84
CA ILE A 42 5.48 19.33 2.10
C ILE A 42 4.10 18.95 2.67
N ILE A 43 3.09 19.80 2.52
CA ILE A 43 1.75 19.55 3.05
C ILE A 43 1.13 18.32 2.39
N GLN A 44 1.29 18.21 1.07
CA GLN A 44 0.75 17.09 0.32
C GLN A 44 1.52 15.80 0.60
N ALA A 45 2.85 15.87 0.71
CA ALA A 45 3.67 14.73 1.11
C ALA A 45 3.25 14.19 2.49
N PHE A 46 2.93 15.08 3.44
CA PHE A 46 2.47 14.67 4.78
C PHE A 46 1.09 14.01 4.75
N ILE A 47 0.15 14.54 3.95
CA ILE A 47 -1.18 13.94 3.77
C ILE A 47 -1.05 12.54 3.15
N SER A 48 -0.20 12.38 2.12
CA SER A 48 0.06 11.09 1.49
C SER A 48 0.72 10.10 2.47
N LEU A 49 1.65 10.55 3.30
CA LEU A 49 2.26 9.72 4.35
C LEU A 49 1.22 9.22 5.36
N LEU A 50 0.31 10.11 5.81
CA LEU A 50 -0.78 9.70 6.68
C LEU A 50 -1.71 8.68 6.00
N CYS A 51 -2.01 8.86 4.72
CA CYS A 51 -2.83 7.92 3.96
C CYS A 51 -2.18 6.53 3.92
N VAL A 52 -0.88 6.46 3.59
CA VAL A 52 -0.12 5.19 3.58
C VAL A 52 -0.09 4.56 4.98
N ALA A 53 0.12 5.34 6.03
CA ALA A 53 0.11 4.83 7.40
C ALA A 53 -1.26 4.23 7.78
N VAL A 54 -2.36 4.89 7.42
CA VAL A 54 -3.72 4.38 7.63
C VAL A 54 -3.95 3.07 6.88
N ILE A 55 -3.44 2.95 5.65
CA ILE A 55 -3.56 1.71 4.85
C ILE A 55 -2.79 0.56 5.53
N ILE A 56 -1.55 0.78 5.95
CA ILE A 56 -0.76 -0.24 6.67
C ILE A 56 -1.49 -0.68 7.94
N VAL A 57 -1.96 0.26 8.76
CA VAL A 57 -2.70 -0.05 9.99
C VAL A 57 -3.98 -0.82 9.69
N SER A 58 -4.70 -0.46 8.61
CA SER A 58 -5.94 -1.13 8.23
C SER A 58 -5.69 -2.58 7.81
N VAL A 59 -4.64 -2.83 7.01
CA VAL A 59 -4.27 -4.20 6.60
C VAL A 59 -3.84 -5.03 7.80
N LEU A 60 -2.97 -4.48 8.67
CA LEU A 60 -2.54 -5.16 9.90
C LEU A 60 -3.71 -5.44 10.84
N ALA A 61 -4.68 -4.53 10.95
CA ALA A 61 -5.89 -4.73 11.74
C ALA A 61 -6.74 -5.88 11.18
N ILE A 62 -6.94 -5.96 9.87
CA ILE A 62 -7.67 -7.07 9.23
C ILE A 62 -6.97 -8.41 9.51
N MET A 63 -5.64 -8.45 9.37
CA MET A 63 -4.86 -9.65 9.67
C MET A 63 -5.00 -10.08 11.13
N TYR A 64 -4.93 -9.11 12.05
CA TYR A 64 -5.11 -9.37 13.48
C TYR A 64 -6.51 -9.91 13.81
N PHE A 65 -7.56 -9.32 13.23
CA PHE A 65 -8.93 -9.80 13.45
C PHE A 65 -9.20 -11.18 12.85
N GLN A 66 -8.55 -11.52 11.74
CA GLN A 66 -8.62 -12.85 11.12
C GLN A 66 -7.72 -13.89 11.80
N GLY A 67 -6.86 -13.48 12.73
CA GLY A 67 -5.88 -14.36 13.38
C GLY A 67 -4.84 -14.92 12.40
N TRP A 68 -4.58 -14.22 11.30
CA TRP A 68 -3.62 -14.66 10.28
C TRP A 68 -2.18 -14.39 10.72
N GLU A 69 -1.35 -15.44 10.63
CA GLU A 69 0.10 -15.31 10.83
C GLU A 69 0.71 -14.56 9.63
N ILE A 70 1.64 -13.64 9.91
CA ILE A 70 2.32 -12.89 8.86
C ILE A 70 3.38 -13.79 8.22
N GLY A 71 3.04 -14.34 7.06
CA GLY A 71 3.95 -15.13 6.23
C GLY A 71 4.65 -14.31 5.16
N ILE A 72 5.29 -15.05 4.24
CA ILE A 72 6.05 -14.47 3.12
C ILE A 72 5.11 -13.81 2.11
N SER A 73 3.98 -14.46 1.80
CA SER A 73 2.97 -13.93 0.88
C SER A 73 2.43 -12.60 1.37
N GLU A 74 2.07 -12.52 2.65
CA GLU A 74 1.48 -11.34 3.27
C GLU A 74 2.49 -10.19 3.32
N SER A 75 3.76 -10.49 3.63
CA SER A 75 4.83 -9.49 3.59
C SER A 75 5.03 -8.90 2.19
N ILE A 76 5.01 -9.72 1.14
CA ILE A 76 5.16 -9.23 -0.25
C ILE A 76 3.95 -8.40 -0.64
N SER A 77 2.74 -8.88 -0.33
CA SER A 77 1.49 -8.15 -0.57
C SER A 77 1.49 -6.80 0.14
N MET A 78 1.97 -6.69 1.38
CA MET A 78 2.06 -5.43 2.09
C MET A 78 3.01 -4.43 1.39
N VAL A 79 4.18 -4.87 0.93
CA VAL A 79 5.11 -4.00 0.19
C VAL A 79 4.50 -3.52 -1.13
N ILE A 80 3.81 -4.41 -1.85
CA ILE A 80 3.09 -4.06 -3.09
C ILE A 80 1.97 -3.03 -2.82
N LEU A 81 1.20 -3.23 -1.74
CA LEU A 81 0.13 -2.31 -1.34
C LEU A 81 0.65 -0.91 -0.99
N ILE A 82 1.79 -0.84 -0.28
CA ILE A 82 2.46 0.44 0.00
C ILE A 82 2.86 1.14 -1.30
N GLY A 83 3.46 0.40 -2.25
CA GLY A 83 3.84 0.92 -3.56
C GLY A 83 2.66 1.49 -4.35
N PHE A 84 1.56 0.72 -4.48
CA PHE A 84 0.35 1.18 -5.17
C PHE A 84 -0.27 2.42 -4.50
N SER A 85 -0.29 2.46 -3.17
CA SER A 85 -0.86 3.60 -2.43
C SER A 85 -0.10 4.90 -2.72
N VAL A 86 1.23 4.82 -2.81
CA VAL A 86 2.11 5.96 -3.10
C VAL A 86 1.97 6.40 -4.54
N ASP A 87 1.92 5.46 -5.48
CA ASP A 87 1.71 5.73 -6.91
C ASP A 87 0.42 6.53 -7.13
N TYR A 88 -0.71 6.06 -6.57
CA TYR A 88 -1.98 6.77 -6.66
C TYR A 88 -1.93 8.18 -6.04
N CYS A 89 -1.23 8.35 -4.92
CA CYS A 89 -1.04 9.66 -4.30
C CYS A 89 -0.25 10.62 -5.19
N VAL A 90 0.83 10.17 -5.82
CA VAL A 90 1.66 10.98 -6.73
C VAL A 90 0.87 11.35 -7.98
N HIS A 91 0.17 10.40 -8.58
CA HIS A 91 -0.63 10.63 -9.77
C HIS A 91 -1.76 11.63 -9.51
N LEU A 92 -2.50 11.47 -8.41
CA LEU A 92 -3.54 12.41 -8.01
C LEU A 92 -2.97 13.81 -7.70
N SER A 93 -1.77 13.86 -7.11
CA SER A 93 -1.04 15.10 -6.83
C SER A 93 -0.65 15.85 -8.08
N ALA A 94 0.00 15.14 -9.02
CA ALA A 94 0.46 15.71 -10.26
C ALA A 94 -0.72 16.28 -11.07
N ASP A 95 -1.83 15.54 -11.12
CA ASP A 95 -3.02 15.95 -11.86
C ASP A 95 -3.73 17.16 -11.21
N PHE A 96 -3.80 17.19 -9.87
CA PHE A 96 -4.28 18.36 -9.13
C PHE A 96 -3.42 19.61 -9.38
N MET A 97 -2.10 19.46 -9.45
CA MET A 97 -1.17 20.56 -9.71
C MET A 97 -1.23 21.04 -11.16
N HIS A 98 -1.42 20.13 -12.12
CA HIS A 98 -1.51 20.43 -13.55
C HIS A 98 -2.87 20.96 -14.00
N SER A 99 -3.93 20.77 -13.20
CA SER A 99 -5.27 21.29 -13.52
C SER A 99 -5.29 22.83 -13.67
N ALA A 100 -5.87 23.28 -14.79
CA ALA A 100 -6.02 24.69 -15.16
C ALA A 100 -7.18 25.42 -14.43
N HIS A 101 -7.97 24.73 -13.61
CA HIS A 101 -9.12 25.34 -12.95
C HIS A 101 -8.73 26.33 -11.84
N PRO A 102 -9.40 27.49 -11.70
CA PRO A 102 -9.02 28.50 -10.70
C PRO A 102 -9.45 28.13 -9.26
N GLN A 103 -10.53 27.35 -9.10
CA GLN A 103 -11.05 26.95 -7.78
C GLN A 103 -10.51 25.58 -7.35
N ARG A 104 -10.07 25.47 -6.08
CA ARG A 104 -9.53 24.23 -5.50
C ARG A 104 -10.51 23.06 -5.57
N GLY A 105 -11.81 23.31 -5.38
CA GLY A 105 -12.85 22.27 -5.47
C GLY A 105 -12.93 21.66 -6.87
N ASN A 106 -12.92 22.50 -7.92
CA ASN A 106 -13.01 22.04 -9.31
C ASN A 106 -11.72 21.32 -9.74
N LYS A 107 -10.55 21.76 -9.27
CA LYS A 107 -9.29 21.04 -9.48
C LYS A 107 -9.34 19.63 -8.88
N MET A 108 -9.84 19.51 -7.66
CA MET A 108 -9.98 18.22 -6.98
C MET A 108 -10.99 17.31 -7.70
N GLN A 109 -12.12 17.87 -8.16
CA GLN A 109 -13.11 17.11 -8.90
C GLN A 109 -12.55 16.58 -10.23
N GLN A 110 -11.80 17.41 -10.98
CA GLN A 110 -11.15 16.97 -12.21
C GLN A 110 -10.15 15.84 -11.93
N ALA A 111 -9.26 16.04 -10.94
CA ALA A 111 -8.26 15.03 -10.59
C ALA A 111 -8.89 13.69 -10.18
N TYR A 112 -10.02 13.73 -9.45
CA TYR A 112 -10.78 12.52 -9.13
C TYR A 112 -11.50 11.90 -10.33
N GLN A 113 -11.97 12.71 -11.28
CA GLN A 113 -12.62 12.17 -12.49
C GLN A 113 -11.61 11.48 -13.41
N GLU A 114 -10.43 12.03 -13.59
CA GLU A 114 -9.41 11.43 -14.45
C GLU A 114 -8.69 10.26 -13.75
N MET A 115 -8.13 10.47 -12.56
CA MET A 115 -7.40 9.41 -11.86
C MET A 115 -8.32 8.41 -11.16
N GLY A 116 -9.45 8.84 -10.62
CA GLY A 116 -10.34 7.96 -9.85
C GLY A 116 -10.95 6.83 -10.70
N ILE A 117 -11.29 7.10 -11.96
CA ILE A 117 -11.81 6.07 -12.89
C ILE A 117 -10.73 5.01 -13.17
N SER A 118 -9.47 5.43 -13.36
CA SER A 118 -8.36 4.51 -13.56
C SER A 118 -8.13 3.63 -12.33
N ILE A 119 -8.08 4.22 -11.13
CA ILE A 119 -7.87 3.49 -9.88
C ILE A 119 -9.02 2.51 -9.63
N PHE A 120 -10.26 2.93 -9.84
CA PHE A 120 -11.44 2.09 -9.62
C PHE A 120 -11.51 0.91 -10.59
N SER A 121 -11.20 1.13 -11.88
CA SER A 121 -11.14 0.04 -12.86
C SER A 121 -10.01 -0.96 -12.55
N GLY A 122 -8.86 -0.47 -12.08
CA GLY A 122 -7.78 -1.30 -11.56
C GLY A 122 -8.23 -2.15 -10.37
N ALA A 123 -8.89 -1.54 -9.39
CA ALA A 123 -9.42 -2.23 -8.22
C ALA A 123 -10.43 -3.33 -8.58
N ILE A 124 -11.34 -3.07 -9.54
CA ILE A 124 -12.28 -4.08 -10.05
C ILE A 124 -11.53 -5.25 -10.69
N THR A 125 -10.49 -4.98 -11.47
CA THR A 125 -9.72 -6.01 -12.16
C THR A 125 -8.93 -6.86 -11.17
N THR A 126 -8.29 -6.25 -10.18
CA THR A 126 -7.57 -6.96 -9.12
C THR A 126 -8.52 -7.80 -8.27
N PHE A 127 -9.66 -7.23 -7.88
CA PHE A 127 -10.67 -7.96 -7.12
C PHE A 127 -11.26 -9.12 -7.93
N GLY A 128 -11.59 -8.89 -9.19
CA GLY A 128 -12.07 -9.92 -10.11
C GLY A 128 -11.06 -11.05 -10.31
N SER A 129 -9.79 -10.73 -10.45
CA SER A 129 -8.70 -11.72 -10.50
C SER A 129 -8.60 -12.51 -9.20
N GLY A 130 -8.73 -11.85 -8.03
CA GLY A 130 -8.75 -12.52 -6.73
C GLY A 130 -9.91 -13.49 -6.57
N VAL A 131 -11.12 -13.09 -6.98
CA VAL A 131 -12.31 -13.96 -6.97
C VAL A 131 -12.13 -15.15 -7.91
N PHE A 132 -11.59 -14.93 -9.11
CA PHE A 132 -11.34 -16.00 -10.08
C PHE A 132 -10.33 -17.02 -9.55
N LEU A 133 -9.24 -16.55 -8.93
CA LEU A 133 -8.25 -17.42 -8.28
C LEU A 133 -8.86 -18.21 -7.12
N PHE A 134 -9.70 -17.59 -6.30
CA PHE A 134 -10.37 -18.27 -5.19
C PHE A 134 -11.38 -19.32 -5.65
N MET A 135 -12.11 -19.05 -6.74
CA MET A 135 -13.09 -19.98 -7.31
C MET A 135 -12.45 -21.11 -8.13
N GLY A 136 -11.20 -20.94 -8.54
CA GLY A 136 -10.40 -21.95 -9.24
C GLY A 136 -9.65 -22.92 -8.31
N GLN A 137 -9.68 -22.70 -6.99
CA GLN A 137 -9.24 -23.66 -5.97
C GLN A 137 -10.38 -24.58 -5.55
#